data_AF-A0A8X7BPM2-F1
#
_entry.id   AF-A0A8X7BPM2-F1
#
_cell.length_a   1.000
_cell.length_b   1.000
_cell.length_c   1.000
_cell.angle_alpha   90.00
_cell.angle_beta   90.00
_cell.angle_gamma   90.00
#
_symmetry.space_group_name_H-M   'P 1'
#
loop_
_entity.id
_entity.type
_entity.pdbx_description
1 polymer ?
#
loop_
_entity_poly.entity_id
_entity_poly.type
_entity_poly.pdbx_seq_one_letter_code
_entity_poly.pdbx_strand_id
1 'polypeptide(L)'
;MARYTSLGKVNGVEMKILRDTGATLDLICNKYVKPHMYTNEKVWLRTPLEESLICLPFAEVELDCEMGHVITKAAVLRDSLDQGRYLLGNKTAALLEDYKTKEDVQMHMINAVQTRAQKKLLEVENEVQGQSIEQFDEELNDDLPDEKKSIEEVWLQ
;
A
#
# COMPACT_ATOMS: atom_id res chain seq x y z
N MET A 1 -17.83 17.64 -8.02
CA MET A 1 -16.49 17.02 -7.89
C MET A 1 -16.44 15.83 -8.85
N ALA A 2 -15.37 15.67 -9.63
CA ALA A 2 -15.24 14.48 -10.48
C ALA A 2 -15.05 13.25 -9.58
N ARG A 3 -15.82 12.17 -9.81
CA ARG A 3 -15.90 10.98 -8.94
C ARG A 3 -14.54 10.29 -8.66
N TYR A 4 -13.51 10.61 -9.44
CA TYR A 4 -12.19 9.98 -9.39
C TYR A 4 -11.05 10.96 -9.08
N THR A 5 -11.36 12.22 -8.73
CA THR A 5 -10.33 13.21 -8.39
C THR A 5 -10.59 13.82 -7.03
N SER A 6 -9.62 13.70 -6.14
CA SER A 6 -9.62 14.33 -4.82
C SER A 6 -8.51 15.37 -4.73
N LEU A 7 -8.60 16.25 -3.72
CA LEU A 7 -7.50 17.11 -3.32
C LEU A 7 -6.73 16.41 -2.21
N GLY A 8 -5.41 16.59 -2.21
CA GLY A 8 -4.53 16.09 -1.16
C GLY A 8 -3.17 16.76 -1.24
N LYS A 9 -2.27 16.35 -0.35
CA LYS A 9 -0.86 16.75 -0.36
C LYS A 9 -0.01 15.59 -0.85
N VAL A 10 0.94 15.92 -1.72
CA VAL A 10 1.93 15.00 -2.28
C VAL A 10 3.29 15.60 -1.98
N ASN A 11 4.09 14.93 -1.15
CA ASN A 11 5.34 15.47 -0.61
C ASN A 11 5.18 16.89 0.01
N GLY A 12 4.05 17.10 0.70
CA GLY A 12 3.67 18.38 1.30
C GLY A 12 3.10 19.43 0.34
N VAL A 13 3.04 19.15 -0.97
CA VAL A 13 2.50 20.07 -1.99
C VAL A 13 1.04 19.76 -2.26
N GLU A 14 0.16 20.75 -2.13
CA GLU A 14 -1.26 20.61 -2.49
C GLU A 14 -1.45 20.40 -4.00
N MET A 15 -2.11 19.32 -4.38
CA MET A 15 -2.45 19.05 -5.78
C MET A 15 -3.65 18.11 -5.93
N LYS A 16 -4.10 17.95 -7.17
CA LYS A 16 -5.15 16.97 -7.51
C LYS A 16 -4.57 15.57 -7.53
N ILE A 17 -5.26 14.62 -6.92
CA ILE A 17 -4.96 13.19 -6.97
C ILE A 17 -6.04 12.53 -7.82
N LEU A 18 -5.64 11.97 -8.96
CA LEU A 18 -6.54 11.25 -9.86
C LEU A 18 -6.39 9.75 -9.60
N ARG A 19 -7.46 9.10 -9.11
CA ARG A 19 -7.54 7.65 -8.98
C ARG A 19 -7.76 7.04 -10.36
N ASP A 20 -6.75 6.34 -10.85
CA ASP A 20 -6.81 5.63 -12.13
C ASP A 20 -6.94 4.12 -11.86
N THR A 21 -8.16 3.60 -12.05
CA THR A 21 -8.46 2.18 -11.84
C THR A 21 -7.76 1.27 -12.85
N GLY A 22 -7.32 1.81 -13.99
CA GLY A 22 -6.54 1.08 -14.99
C GLY A 22 -5.03 1.12 -14.74
N ALA A 23 -4.56 2.03 -13.88
CA ALA A 23 -3.14 2.14 -13.58
C ALA A 23 -2.69 1.10 -12.55
N THR A 24 -1.65 0.36 -12.91
CA THR A 24 -0.99 -0.59 -11.99
C THR A 24 0.01 0.11 -11.06
N LEU A 25 0.50 1.28 -11.46
CA LEU A 25 1.56 2.03 -10.80
C LEU A 25 1.11 3.45 -10.53
N ASP A 26 1.62 4.02 -9.46
CA ASP A 26 1.47 5.45 -9.22
C ASP A 26 2.44 6.25 -10.09
N LEU A 27 2.05 7.46 -10.50
CA LEU A 27 2.88 8.36 -11.28
C LEU A 27 2.94 9.77 -10.67
N ILE A 28 4.15 10.31 -10.62
CA ILE A 28 4.43 11.67 -10.14
C ILE A 28 5.35 12.40 -11.13
N CYS A 29 5.19 13.71 -11.25
CA CYS A 29 6.12 14.52 -12.04
C CYS A 29 7.42 14.81 -11.25
N ASN A 30 8.56 14.77 -11.93
CA ASN A 30 9.89 15.06 -11.38
C ASN A 30 9.94 16.38 -10.59
N LYS A 31 9.26 17.44 -11.03
CA LYS A 31 9.19 18.72 -10.31
C LYS A 31 8.71 18.65 -8.85
N TYR A 32 8.03 17.56 -8.46
CA TYR A 32 7.51 17.34 -7.11
C TYR A 32 8.37 16.36 -6.28
N VAL A 33 9.50 15.91 -6.84
CA VAL A 33 10.40 14.93 -6.24
C VAL A 33 11.73 15.59 -5.93
N LYS A 34 12.20 15.46 -4.68
CA LYS A 34 13.53 15.93 -4.27
C LYS A 34 14.57 14.83 -4.53
N PRO A 35 15.86 15.16 -4.73
CA PRO A 35 16.89 14.16 -5.01
C PRO A 35 16.97 12.99 -4.02
N HIS A 36 16.71 13.22 -2.73
CA HIS A 36 16.74 12.18 -1.69
C HIS A 36 15.50 11.25 -1.68
N MET A 37 14.44 11.60 -2.41
CA MET A 37 13.22 10.78 -2.51
C MET A 37 13.36 9.68 -3.57
N TYR A 38 14.32 9.80 -4.49
CA TYR A 38 14.53 8.78 -5.50
C TYR A 38 14.97 7.46 -4.88
N THR A 39 14.34 6.38 -5.32
CA THR A 39 14.82 5.04 -5.04
C THR A 39 15.81 4.65 -6.15
N ASN A 40 16.78 3.80 -5.84
CA ASN A 40 17.69 3.24 -6.86
C ASN A 40 17.00 2.21 -7.79
N GLU A 41 15.67 2.12 -7.73
CA GLU A 41 14.85 1.20 -8.51
C GLU A 41 14.32 1.90 -9.77
N LYS A 42 14.02 1.10 -10.79
CA LYS A 42 13.46 1.58 -12.06
C LYS A 42 12.38 0.63 -12.56
N VAL A 43 11.43 1.18 -13.31
CA VAL A 43 10.42 0.41 -14.04
C VAL A 43 10.59 0.61 -15.54
N TRP A 44 10.34 -0.46 -16.29
CA TRP A 44 10.26 -0.42 -17.74
C TRP A 44 8.80 -0.49 -18.15
N LEU A 45 8.32 0.56 -18.80
CA LEU A 45 6.95 0.66 -19.31
C LEU A 45 6.94 0.39 -20.80
N ARG A 46 6.03 -0.48 -21.24
CA ARG A 46 5.65 -0.61 -22.64
C ARG A 46 4.36 0.15 -22.84
N THR A 47 4.34 1.15 -23.71
CA THR A 47 3.09 1.83 -24.04
C THR A 47 2.35 1.05 -25.13
N PRO A 48 1.02 1.11 -25.22
CA PRO A 48 0.29 0.50 -26.33
C PRO A 48 0.57 1.17 -27.69
N LEU A 49 1.06 2.41 -27.68
CA LEU A 49 1.24 3.25 -28.86
C LEU A 49 2.65 3.17 -29.45
N GLU A 50 3.63 2.77 -28.64
CA GLU A 50 5.04 2.70 -29.05
C GLU A 50 5.63 1.33 -28.71
N GLU A 51 6.42 0.78 -29.63
CA GLU A 51 7.12 -0.48 -29.39
C GLU A 51 8.31 -0.31 -28.43
N SER A 52 8.81 0.92 -28.27
CA SER A 52 9.92 1.23 -27.36
C SER A 52 9.52 1.12 -25.89
N LEU A 53 10.40 0.47 -25.12
CA LEU A 53 10.32 0.47 -23.66
C LEU A 53 10.85 1.80 -23.10
N ILE A 54 10.09 2.39 -22.18
CA ILE A 54 10.48 3.60 -21.46
C ILE A 54 10.94 3.20 -20.07
N CYS A 55 12.16 3.57 -19.70
CA CYS A 55 12.66 3.39 -18.34
C CYS A 55 12.32 4.62 -17.49
N LEU A 56 11.58 4.43 -16.39
CA LEU A 56 11.31 5.48 -15.41
C LEU A 56 11.92 5.11 -14.06
N PRO A 57 12.56 6.06 -13.36
CA PRO A 57 12.99 5.85 -11.99
C PRO A 57 11.80 5.88 -11.03
N PHE A 58 11.97 5.26 -9.86
CA PHE A 58 11.01 5.36 -8.76
C PHE A 58 11.42 6.42 -7.75
N ALA A 59 10.43 6.96 -7.05
CA ALA A 59 10.62 7.77 -5.86
C ALA A 59 9.64 7.36 -4.76
N GLU A 60 10.07 7.47 -3.52
CA GLU A 60 9.20 7.45 -2.36
C GLU A 60 8.41 8.76 -2.30
N VAL A 61 7.09 8.63 -2.21
CA VAL A 61 6.15 9.73 -2.21
C VAL A 61 5.25 9.61 -1.00
N GLU A 62 5.22 10.67 -0.21
CA GLU A 62 4.28 10.84 0.89
C GLU A 62 2.96 11.38 0.33
N LEU A 63 1.89 10.62 0.51
CA LEU A 63 0.53 10.98 0.12
C LEU A 63 -0.32 11.21 1.37
N ASP A 64 -0.97 12.35 1.41
CA ASP A 64 -1.94 12.71 2.43
C ASP A 64 -3.24 13.16 1.73
N CYS A 65 -4.30 12.38 1.87
CA CYS A 65 -5.57 12.66 1.22
C CYS A 65 -6.76 12.10 2.02
N GLU A 66 -7.99 12.33 1.54
CA GLU A 66 -9.22 11.85 2.18
C GLU A 66 -9.27 10.32 2.41
N MET A 67 -8.49 9.56 1.63
CA MET A 67 -8.40 8.09 1.75
C MET A 67 -7.43 7.66 2.85
N GLY A 68 -6.58 8.56 3.36
CA GLY A 68 -5.60 8.28 4.39
C GLY A 68 -4.22 8.86 4.07
N HIS A 69 -3.26 8.51 4.92
CA HIS A 69 -1.88 8.95 4.84
C HIS A 69 -0.94 7.75 4.63
N VAL A 70 -0.07 7.81 3.63
CA VAL A 70 0.75 6.67 3.20
C VAL A 70 2.05 7.13 2.54
N ILE A 71 3.13 6.36 2.68
CA ILE A 71 4.29 6.46 1.79
C ILE A 71 4.19 5.37 0.73
N THR A 72 4.24 5.75 -0.54
CA THR A 72 4.17 4.83 -1.68
C THR A 72 5.36 5.05 -2.62
N LYS A 73 5.64 4.06 -3.48
CA LYS A 73 6.60 4.22 -4.57
C LYS A 73 5.88 4.61 -5.86
N ALA A 74 6.21 5.78 -6.40
CA ALA A 74 5.66 6.29 -7.66
C ALA A 74 6.74 6.38 -8.73
N ALA A 75 6.39 6.01 -9.97
CA ALA A 75 7.32 6.20 -11.08
C ALA A 75 7.34 7.69 -11.48
N VAL A 76 8.53 8.20 -11.73
CA VAL A 76 8.76 9.63 -11.93
C VAL A 76 8.75 9.97 -13.42
N LEU A 77 7.82 10.84 -13.80
CA LEU A 77 7.66 11.37 -15.16
C LEU A 77 8.56 12.59 -15.39
N ARG A 78 8.90 12.83 -16.65
CA ARG A 78 9.60 14.05 -17.08
C ARG A 78 8.72 15.29 -16.87
N ASP A 79 9.35 16.43 -16.60
CA ASP A 79 8.67 17.70 -16.33
C ASP A 79 7.76 18.16 -17.49
N SER A 80 8.09 17.78 -18.73
CA SER A 80 7.28 18.09 -19.91
C SER A 80 5.91 17.40 -19.94
N LEU A 81 5.72 16.35 -19.15
CA LEU A 81 4.46 15.60 -19.04
C LEU A 81 3.63 16.02 -17.82
N ASP A 82 4.04 17.09 -17.14
CA ASP A 82 3.34 17.58 -15.98
C ASP A 82 1.92 18.06 -16.33
N GLN A 83 0.95 17.59 -15.54
CA GLN A 83 -0.43 18.03 -15.62
C GLN A 83 -0.93 18.58 -14.28
N GLY A 84 -0.02 18.85 -13.33
CA GLY A 84 -0.35 19.37 -12.00
C GLY A 84 -1.18 18.40 -11.16
N ARG A 85 -1.03 17.09 -11.38
CA ARG A 85 -1.75 16.03 -10.68
C ARG A 85 -0.89 14.81 -10.44
N TYR A 86 -1.17 14.11 -9.35
CA TYR A 86 -0.66 12.78 -9.05
C TYR A 86 -1.62 11.73 -9.62
N LEU A 87 -1.08 10.67 -10.22
CA LEU A 87 -1.88 9.52 -10.65
C LEU A 87 -1.75 8.43 -9.60
N LEU A 88 -2.85 8.13 -8.93
CA LEU A 88 -2.94 7.08 -7.94
C LEU A 88 -3.38 5.79 -8.63
N GLY A 89 -2.51 4.79 -8.62
CA GLY A 89 -2.76 3.46 -9.12
C GLY A 89 -3.78 2.69 -8.28
N ASN A 90 -4.46 1.74 -8.92
CA ASN A 90 -5.56 1.02 -8.32
C ASN A 90 -5.15 0.22 -7.07
N LYS A 91 -3.92 -0.32 -7.07
CA LYS A 91 -3.39 -1.09 -5.93
C LYS A 91 -3.20 -0.22 -4.69
N THR A 92 -2.57 0.94 -4.82
CA THR A 92 -2.39 1.89 -3.72
C THR A 92 -3.73 2.38 -3.21
N ALA A 93 -4.67 2.66 -4.11
CA ALA A 93 -6.04 3.07 -3.74
C ALA A 93 -6.78 1.98 -2.94
N ALA A 94 -6.74 0.72 -3.39
CA ALA A 94 -7.38 -0.39 -2.68
C ALA A 94 -6.80 -0.58 -1.27
N LEU A 95 -5.48 -0.52 -1.14
CA LEU A 95 -4.84 -0.65 0.17
C LEU A 95 -5.18 0.52 1.09
N LEU A 96 -5.22 1.76 0.60
CA LEU A 96 -5.67 2.91 1.36
C LEU A 96 -7.12 2.74 1.87
N GLU A 97 -8.01 2.19 1.05
CA GLU A 97 -9.39 1.87 1.46
C GLU A 97 -9.43 0.81 2.56
N ASP A 98 -8.62 -0.25 2.45
CA ASP A 98 -8.51 -1.28 3.47
C ASP A 98 -7.99 -0.73 4.80
N TYR A 99 -6.96 0.12 4.77
CA TYR A 99 -6.40 0.74 5.97
C TYR A 99 -7.38 1.73 6.62
N LYS A 100 -8.22 2.43 5.85
CA LYS A 100 -9.25 3.32 6.42
C LYS A 100 -10.27 2.57 7.28
N THR A 101 -10.52 1.28 6.99
CA THR A 101 -11.47 0.45 7.74
C THR A 101 -10.89 -0.20 9.00
N LYS A 102 -9.56 -0.25 9.10
CA LYS A 102 -8.82 -0.78 10.26
C LYS A 102 -8.36 0.44 11.05
N GLU A 103 -9.00 0.77 12.17
CA GLU A 103 -8.82 2.02 12.93
C GLU A 103 -7.38 2.32 13.45
N ASP A 104 -6.37 1.53 13.09
CA ASP A 104 -4.96 1.79 13.35
C ASP A 104 -4.33 2.68 12.27
N VAL A 105 -4.28 3.98 12.56
CA VAL A 105 -3.57 5.00 11.77
C VAL A 105 -2.05 4.82 11.94
N GLN A 106 -1.49 3.75 11.38
CA GLN A 106 -0.06 3.67 11.13
C GLN A 106 0.24 4.14 9.70
N MET A 107 1.28 4.96 9.55
CA MET A 107 1.84 5.29 8.25
C MET A 107 2.35 3.99 7.60
N HIS A 108 1.61 3.46 6.64
CA HIS A 108 2.02 2.27 5.93
C HIS A 108 2.94 2.63 4.75
N MET A 109 4.05 1.92 4.61
CA MET A 109 4.85 1.96 3.38
C MET A 109 4.27 0.94 2.41
N ILE A 110 3.68 1.40 1.32
CA ILE A 110 3.05 0.56 0.31
C ILE A 110 3.95 0.43 -0.92
N ASN A 111 4.43 -0.79 -1.17
CA ASN A 111 5.01 -1.13 -2.46
C ASN A 111 3.91 -1.69 -3.38
N ALA A 112 3.19 -0.81 -4.08
CA ALA A 112 2.20 -1.24 -5.09
C ALA A 112 2.84 -2.04 -6.24
N VAL A 113 4.15 -1.87 -6.41
CA VAL A 113 4.99 -2.59 -7.36
C VAL A 113 5.63 -3.77 -6.65
N GLN A 114 5.04 -4.94 -6.81
CA GLN A 114 5.66 -6.19 -6.39
C GLN A 114 6.44 -6.78 -7.55
N THR A 115 7.76 -6.88 -7.39
CA THR A 115 8.58 -7.66 -8.31
C THR A 115 8.24 -9.15 -8.19
N ARG A 116 8.54 -9.95 -9.21
CA ARG A 116 8.36 -11.41 -9.16
C ARG A 116 9.14 -12.05 -8.00
N ALA A 117 10.29 -11.48 -7.63
CA ALA A 117 11.08 -11.92 -6.49
C ALA A 117 10.38 -11.60 -5.16
N GLN A 118 9.87 -10.38 -4.99
CA GLN A 118 9.11 -9.99 -3.79
C GLN A 118 7.81 -10.77 -3.63
N LYS A 119 7.09 -11.04 -4.74
CA LYS A 119 5.88 -11.87 -4.70
C LYS A 119 6.19 -13.27 -4.17
N LYS A 120 7.29 -13.89 -4.62
CA LYS A 120 7.73 -15.19 -4.09
C LYS A 120 8.09 -15.12 -2.60
N LEU A 121 8.73 -14.05 -2.15
CA LEU A 121 9.06 -13.88 -0.73
C LEU A 121 7.80 -13.75 0.13
N LEU A 122 6.82 -12.96 -0.32
CA LEU A 122 5.52 -12.83 0.36
C LEU A 122 4.72 -14.14 0.34
N GLU A 123 4.76 -14.91 -0.75
CA GLU A 123 4.15 -16.25 -0.79
C GLU A 123 4.80 -17.17 0.25
N VAL A 124 6.13 -17.18 0.34
CA VAL A 124 6.87 -17.97 1.35
C VAL A 124 6.59 -17.48 2.78
N GLU A 125 6.56 -16.18 3.03
CA GLU A 125 6.23 -15.62 4.37
C GLU A 125 4.80 -15.96 4.80
N ASN A 126 3.84 -15.91 3.88
CA ASN A 126 2.45 -16.32 4.15
C ASN A 126 2.34 -17.84 4.38
N GLU A 127 3.12 -18.66 3.66
CA GLU A 127 3.19 -20.11 3.88
C GLU A 127 3.79 -20.45 5.25
N VAL A 128 4.86 -19.76 5.65
CA VAL A 128 5.50 -19.92 6.97
C VAL A 128 4.57 -19.44 8.09
N GLN A 129 3.87 -18.31 7.91
CA GLN A 129 2.87 -17.85 8.88
C GLN A 129 1.67 -18.81 8.98
N GLY A 130 1.19 -19.35 7.86
CA GLY A 130 0.13 -20.36 7.84
C GLY A 130 0.53 -21.64 8.59
N GLN A 131 1.76 -22.13 8.38
CA GLN A 131 2.29 -23.29 9.11
C GLN A 131 2.44 -23.05 10.61
N SER A 132 2.84 -21.84 11.01
CA SER A 132 2.91 -21.48 12.43
C SER A 132 1.54 -21.26 13.09
N ILE A 133 0.46 -21.05 12.34
CA ILE A 133 -0.91 -21.01 12.90
C ILE A 133 -1.46 -22.44 13.02
N GLU A 134 -1.25 -23.28 11.99
CA GLU A 134 -1.69 -24.69 12.00
C GLU A 134 -0.97 -25.55 13.06
N GLN A 135 0.27 -25.20 13.44
CA GLN A 135 1.00 -25.90 14.52
C GLN A 135 0.51 -25.56 15.94
N PHE A 136 -0.19 -24.44 16.16
CA PHE A 136 -0.69 -24.06 17.49
C PHE A 136 -2.09 -24.64 17.79
N ASP A 137 -2.86 -25.03 16.75
CA ASP A 137 -4.20 -25.59 16.94
C ASP A 137 -4.21 -27.12 17.21
N GLU A 138 -3.11 -27.83 16.95
CA GLU A 138 -3.02 -29.29 17.18
C GLU A 138 -2.55 -29.70 18.59
N GLU A 139 -2.07 -28.78 19.44
CA GLU A 139 -1.53 -29.11 20.78
C GLU A 139 -2.46 -28.76 21.97
N LEU A 140 -3.76 -28.52 21.73
CA LEU A 140 -4.74 -28.33 22.81
C LEU A 140 -5.96 -29.26 22.70
N ASN A 141 -5.73 -30.54 22.41
CA ASN A 141 -6.72 -31.60 22.62
C ASN A 141 -6.04 -32.78 23.31
N ASP A 142 -5.88 -32.70 24.63
CA ASP A 142 -5.98 -33.88 25.49
C ASP A 142 -6.30 -33.47 26.93
N ASP A 143 -7.46 -33.96 27.39
CA ASP A 143 -7.91 -34.20 28.75
C ASP A 143 -7.92 -33.08 29.81
N LEU A 144 -9.09 -32.44 29.98
CA LEU A 144 -9.53 -31.93 31.28
C LEU A 144 -10.98 -32.37 31.58
N PRO A 145 -11.25 -33.08 32.69
CA PRO A 145 -12.57 -33.59 33.03
C PRO A 145 -13.52 -32.51 33.57
N ASP A 146 -14.81 -32.75 33.33
CA ASP A 146 -15.97 -32.03 33.86
C ASP A 146 -15.86 -31.73 35.37
N GLU A 147 -15.74 -30.45 35.73
CA GLU A 147 -16.33 -29.97 36.98
C GLU A 147 -16.99 -28.60 36.81
N LYS A 148 -18.27 -28.60 37.17
CA LYS A 148 -19.27 -27.58 36.89
C LYS A 148 -19.17 -26.41 37.85
N LYS A 149 -19.54 -25.24 37.31
CA LYS A 149 -20.37 -24.17 37.93
C LYS A 149 -19.86 -23.52 39.22
N SER A 150 -20.18 -22.22 39.29
CA SER A 150 -20.21 -21.38 40.49
C SER A 150 -18.90 -20.68 40.82
N ILE A 151 -18.65 -19.52 40.21
CA ILE A 151 -18.31 -18.28 40.95
C ILE A 151 -18.76 -17.05 40.12
N GLU A 152 -20.07 -16.84 39.97
CA GLU A 152 -20.59 -15.46 40.08
C GLU A 152 -20.62 -15.13 41.59
N GLU A 153 -20.37 -13.87 41.95
CA GLU A 153 -20.35 -13.32 43.32
C GLU A 153 -19.05 -13.47 44.15
N VAL A 154 -17.99 -12.74 43.81
CA VAL A 154 -16.96 -12.33 44.81
C VAL A 154 -16.41 -10.93 44.43
N TRP A 155 -17.17 -9.87 44.78
CA TRP A 155 -16.76 -8.48 45.09
C TRP A 155 -16.07 -7.66 43.96
N LEU A 156 -16.59 -6.56 43.39
CA LEU A 156 -17.22 -5.37 43.99
C LEU A 156 -16.70 -5.04 45.39
N GLN A 157 -15.46 -4.57 45.43
CA GLN A 157 -15.02 -3.48 46.31
C GLN A 157 -14.15 -2.51 45.51
#